data_AF-A0A2P5B3C8-F1
#
_entry.id   AF-A0A2P5B3C8-F1
#
_cell.length_a   1.000
_cell.length_b   1.000
_cell.length_c   1.000
_cell.angle_alpha   90.00
_cell.angle_beta   90.00
_cell.angle_gamma   90.00
#
_symmetry.space_group_name_H-M   'P 1'
#
loop_
_entity.id
_entity.type
_entity.pdbx_description
1 polymer ?
#
loop_
_entity_poly.entity_id
_entity_poly.type
_entity_poly.pdbx_seq_one_letter_code
_entity_poly.pdbx_strand_id
1 'polypeptide(L)' 'MSMCFPSTPKKMATTLGCFLTGAALFAYGLHLSYVNIAPQQARIKARNDFVRERLRKKYDKP' A
#
# COMPACT_ATOMS: atom_id res chain seq x y z
N MET A 1 39.88 -5.22 -4.73
CA MET A 1 38.70 -4.32 -4.66
C MET A 1 37.58 -4.95 -5.47
N SER A 2 36.50 -5.39 -4.82
CA SER A 2 35.27 -5.80 -5.50
C SER A 2 34.56 -4.54 -6.01
N MET A 3 34.29 -4.42 -7.30
CA MET A 3 33.55 -3.27 -7.85
C MET A 3 32.09 -3.31 -7.36
N CYS A 4 31.64 -2.25 -6.67
CA CYS A 4 30.26 -2.06 -6.21
C CYS A 4 29.28 -1.61 -7.32
N PHE A 5 29.55 -1.94 -8.59
CA PHE A 5 28.71 -1.58 -9.73
C PHE A 5 28.72 -2.72 -10.74
N PRO A 6 27.67 -2.90 -11.56
CA PRO A 6 27.60 -4.01 -12.52
C PRO A 6 28.72 -3.85 -13.57
N SER A 7 29.81 -4.60 -13.38
CA SER A 7 31.04 -4.46 -14.15
C SER A 7 30.97 -5.03 -15.57
N THR A 8 29.85 -5.64 -15.97
CA THR A 8 29.63 -6.18 -17.31
C THR A 8 28.20 -5.91 -17.80
N PRO A 9 27.96 -5.83 -19.12
CA PRO A 9 26.61 -5.66 -19.67
C PRO A 9 25.62 -6.73 -19.19
N LYS A 10 26.08 -7.98 -19.05
CA LYS A 10 25.25 -9.07 -18.52
C LYS A 10 24.80 -8.80 -17.08
N LYS A 11 25.71 -8.36 -16.20
CA LYS A 11 25.35 -8.00 -14.81
C LYS A 11 24.37 -6.83 -14.78
N MET A 12 24.57 -5.83 -15.64
CA MET A 12 23.69 -4.67 -15.75
C MET A 12 22.27 -5.07 -16.22
N ALA A 13 22.16 -5.95 -17.22
CA ALA A 13 20.90 -6.50 -17.68
C ALA A 13 20.17 -7.30 -16.57
N THR A 14 20.91 -8.12 -15.81
CA THR A 14 20.35 -8.84 -14.65
C THR A 14 19.82 -7.87 -13.59
N THR A 15 20.60 -6.84 -13.24
CA THR A 15 20.16 -5.81 -12.29
C THR A 15 18.88 -5.12 -12.77
N LEU A 16 18.83 -4.67 -14.03
CA LEU A 16 17.63 -4.08 -14.62
C LEU A 16 16.44 -5.04 -14.56
N GLY A 17 16.63 -6.31 -14.91
CA GLY A 17 15.59 -7.34 -14.84
C GLY A 17 15.01 -7.48 -13.43
N CYS A 18 15.86 -7.52 -12.40
CA CYS A 18 15.42 -7.57 -11.01
C CYS A 18 14.59 -6.33 -10.62
N PHE A 19 15.05 -5.12 -10.98
CA PHE A 19 14.34 -3.88 -10.67
C PHE A 19 12.99 -3.79 -11.39
N LEU A 20 12.95 -4.13 -12.68
CA LEU A 20 11.71 -4.12 -13.46
C LEU A 20 10.71 -5.14 -12.91
N THR A 21 11.17 -6.33 -12.54
CA THR A 21 10.33 -7.36 -11.91
C THR A 21 9.78 -6.87 -10.58
N GLY A 22 10.63 -6.29 -9.72
CA GLY A 22 10.21 -5.73 -8.44
C GLY A 22 9.18 -4.61 -8.61
N ALA A 23 9.41 -3.69 -9.54
CA ALA A 23 8.48 -2.61 -9.86
C ALA A 23 7.12 -3.15 -10.35
N ALA A 24 7.13 -4.17 -11.22
CA ALA A 24 5.92 -4.82 -11.70
C ALA A 24 5.13 -5.49 -10.58
N LEU A 25 5.79 -6.27 -9.70
CA LEU A 25 5.15 -6.90 -8.55
C LEU A 25 4.57 -5.86 -7.59
N PHE A 26 5.29 -4.78 -7.34
CA PHE A 26 4.83 -3.69 -6.47
C PHE A 26 3.60 -2.97 -7.05
N ALA A 27 3.63 -2.62 -8.33
CA ALA A 27 2.49 -1.99 -9.01
C ALA A 27 1.25 -2.89 -8.99
N TYR A 28 1.43 -4.20 -9.25
CA TYR A 28 0.35 -5.17 -9.18
C TYR A 28 -0.23 -5.30 -7.78
N GLY A 29 0.63 -5.40 -6.76
CA GLY A 29 0.20 -5.42 -5.35
C GLY A 29 -0.53 -4.15 -4.94
N LEU A 30 -0.06 -2.98 -5.36
CA LEU A 30 -0.75 -1.71 -5.13
C LEU A 30 -2.13 -1.68 -5.79
N HIS A 31 -2.26 -2.12 -7.04
CA HIS A 31 -3.54 -2.18 -7.73
C HIS A 31 -4.54 -3.06 -6.97
N LEU A 32 -4.13 -4.27 -6.58
CA LEU A 32 -4.98 -5.16 -5.78
C LEU A 32 -5.34 -4.54 -4.42
N SER A 33 -4.41 -3.86 -3.75
CA SER A 33 -4.68 -3.15 -2.51
C SER A 33 -5.78 -2.10 -2.71
N TYR A 34 -5.66 -1.25 -3.73
CA TYR A 34 -6.67 -0.23 -4.05
C TYR A 34 -8.04 -0.81 -4.39
N VAL A 35 -8.10 -1.90 -5.15
CA VAL A 35 -9.37 -2.57 -5.49
C VAL A 35 -10.05 -3.13 -4.24
N ASN A 36 -9.28 -3.64 -3.27
CA ASN A 36 -9.80 -4.37 -2.12
C ASN A 36 -9.88 -3.56 -0.82
N ILE A 37 -9.36 -2.33 -0.77
CA ILE A 37 -9.37 -1.50 0.44
C ILE A 37 -10.74 -0.89 0.74
N ALA A 38 -11.57 -0.66 -0.30
CA ALA A 38 -12.84 0.05 -0.15
C ALA A 38 -13.82 -0.62 0.85
N PRO A 39 -14.04 -1.95 0.84
CA PRO A 39 -14.88 -2.60 1.84
C PRO A 39 -14.34 -2.47 3.27
N GLN A 40 -13.02 -2.50 3.45
CA GLN A 40 -12.39 -2.35 4.77
C GLN A 40 -12.55 -0.92 5.29
N GLN A 41 -12.35 0.08 4.42
CA GLN A 41 -12.61 1.48 4.74
C GLN A 41 -14.07 1.71 5.12
N ALA A 42 -15.03 1.10 4.39
CA ALA A 42 -16.45 1.23 4.70
C ALA A 42 -16.80 0.69 6.10
N ARG A 43 -16.22 -0.45 6.49
CA ARG A 43 -16.41 -1.04 7.84
C ARG A 43 -15.84 -0.14 8.95
N ILE A 44 -14.62 0.37 8.75
CA ILE A 44 -13.98 1.27 9.71
C ILE A 44 -14.79 2.56 9.84
N LYS A 45 -15.24 3.12 8.71
CA LYS A 45 -16.07 4.32 8.68
C LYS A 45 -17.39 4.08 9.43
N ALA A 46 -18.11 2.99 9.15
CA ALA A 46 -19.36 2.66 9.82
C ALA A 46 -19.19 2.54 11.34
N ARG A 47 -18.11 1.91 11.79
CA ARG A 47 -17.78 1.84 13.23
C ARG A 47 -17.51 3.22 13.81
N ASN A 48 -16.72 4.04 13.13
CA ASN A 48 -16.39 5.39 13.60
C ASN A 48 -17.64 6.28 13.69
N ASP A 49 -18.52 6.20 12.70
CA ASP A 49 -19.78 6.94 12.67
C ASP A 49 -20.68 6.51 13.82
N PHE A 50 -20.82 5.20 14.07
CA PHE A 50 -21.56 4.67 15.21
C PHE A 50 -21.02 5.20 16.55
N VAL A 51 -19.71 5.14 16.77
CA VAL A 51 -19.09 5.65 18.01
C VAL A 51 -19.33 7.16 18.15
N ARG A 52 -19.15 7.91 17.06
CA ARG A 52 -19.34 9.37 17.05
C ARG A 52 -20.78 9.75 17.39
N GLU A 53 -21.76 9.06 16.81
CA GLU A 53 -23.18 9.27 17.15
C GLU A 53 -23.49 8.96 18.61
N ARG A 54 -22.90 7.89 19.16
CA ARG A 54 -23.08 7.53 20.57
C ARG A 54 -22.47 8.58 21.50
N LEU A 55 -21.29 9.11 21.15
CA LEU A 55 -20.64 10.18 21.89
C LEU A 55 -21.46 11.48 21.83
N ARG A 56 -21.93 11.88 20.64
CA ARG A 56 -22.83 13.03 20.48
C ARG A 56 -24.07 12.88 21.35
N LYS A 57 -24.77 11.75 21.30
CA LYS A 57 -25.94 11.51 22.16
C LYS A 57 -25.64 11.58 23.66
N LYS A 58 -24.41 11.25 24.06
CA LYS A 58 -23.99 11.25 25.48
C LYS A 58 -23.58 12.63 25.97
N TYR A 59 -22.90 13.41 25.13
CA TYR A 59 -22.24 14.66 25.53
C TYR A 59 -22.85 15.92 24.89
N ASP A 60 -23.48 15.83 23.72
CA ASP A 60 -24.25 16.92 23.08
C ASP A 60 -25.74 16.86 23.51
N LYS A 61 -25.99 16.90 24.83
CA LYS A 61 -27.29 17.38 25.36
C LYS A 61 -27.14 18.89 25.61
N PRO A 62 -28.23 19.68 25.47
CA PRO A 62 -28.17 21.15 25.33
C PRO A 62 -27.33 21.85 26.38
#